data_AF-A0A519P3A5-F1
#
_entry.id   AF-A0A519P3A5-F1
#
_cell.length_a   1.000
_cell.length_b   1.000
_cell.length_c   1.000
_cell.angle_alpha   90.00
_cell.angle_beta   90.00
_cell.angle_gamma   90.00
#
_symmetry.space_group_name_H-M   'P 1'
#
loop_
_entity.id
_entity.type
_entity.pdbx_description
1 polymer ?
#
loop_
_entity_poly.entity_id
_entity_poly.type
_entity_poly.pdbx_seq_one_letter_code
_entity_poly.pdbx_strand_id
1 'polypeptide(L)'
;MKDQPFDAAQDLADAPRVGGAQRPKDAATLILTRGGDRPEVLMGRRAPGHVFMASKWVFPGGRIDRSDFTAAATGDLRSDVARRLEGELQARRARALALTAVRETFEETGLILGRPAPSASIAGPWREYRQAGALPDLSVLSYIARAITPPGRTRRFDARFFMAPAEALLNPEPTAGSGELDEIAWLPLDEARALDLPAITRFVLGELAERLEHPNRPLPFVRMVRGRHTVEHRD
;
A
#
# COMPACT_ATOMS: atom_id res chain seq x y z
N MET A 1 -27.01 -13.42 8.03
CA MET A 1 -25.75 -13.47 8.80
C MET A 1 -25.00 -12.21 8.40
N LYS A 2 -24.81 -11.22 9.29
CA LYS A 2 -24.17 -9.94 8.89
C LYS A 2 -22.79 -10.29 8.30
N ASP A 3 -22.56 -9.97 7.02
CA ASP A 3 -21.26 -10.16 6.38
C ASP A 3 -20.19 -9.58 7.30
N GLN A 4 -19.28 -10.42 7.78
CA GLN A 4 -18.12 -9.91 8.49
C GLN A 4 -17.29 -9.14 7.46
N PRO A 5 -17.02 -7.84 7.64
CA PRO A 5 -16.32 -7.05 6.64
C PRO A 5 -14.93 -7.63 6.32
N PHE A 6 -14.32 -8.35 7.27
CA PHE A 6 -13.01 -8.98 7.13
C PHE A 6 -13.07 -10.49 7.38
N ASP A 7 -12.54 -11.29 6.46
CA ASP A 7 -12.49 -12.75 6.58
C ASP A 7 -11.37 -13.21 7.52
N ALA A 8 -11.72 -13.42 8.78
CA ALA A 8 -10.79 -13.86 9.82
C ALA A 8 -10.26 -15.29 9.61
N ALA A 9 -11.03 -16.16 8.96
CA ALA A 9 -10.64 -17.55 8.73
C ALA A 9 -9.59 -17.61 7.62
N GLN A 10 -9.82 -16.88 6.53
CA GLN A 10 -8.86 -16.75 5.44
C GLN A 10 -7.56 -16.07 5.92
N ASP A 11 -7.63 -15.02 6.75
CA ASP A 11 -6.42 -14.39 7.33
C ASP A 11 -5.57 -15.37 8.16
N LEU A 12 -6.22 -16.27 8.90
CA LEU A 12 -5.52 -17.33 9.65
C LEU A 12 -4.91 -18.38 8.73
N ALA A 13 -5.58 -18.74 7.64
CA ALA A 13 -5.06 -19.66 6.64
C ALA A 13 -3.86 -19.06 5.88
N ASP A 14 -3.96 -17.79 5.47
CA ASP A 14 -2.92 -17.08 4.72
C ASP A 14 -1.63 -16.89 5.52
N ALA A 15 -1.73 -16.72 6.83
CA ALA A 15 -0.59 -16.51 7.71
C ALA A 15 -0.79 -17.23 9.04
N PRO A 16 -0.43 -18.50 9.23
CA PRO A 16 -0.68 -19.23 10.49
C PRO A 16 -0.05 -18.62 11.76
N ARG A 17 -0.61 -18.94 12.93
CA ARG A 17 -0.11 -18.47 14.24
C ARG A 17 1.09 -19.31 14.73
N VAL A 18 2.21 -19.20 14.04
CA VAL A 18 3.44 -19.94 14.35
C VAL A 18 4.61 -19.05 14.79
N GLY A 19 4.38 -17.74 14.89
CA GLY A 19 5.35 -16.75 15.35
C GLY A 19 5.22 -16.43 16.84
N GLY A 20 6.31 -15.91 17.41
CA GLY A 20 6.34 -15.41 18.79
C GLY A 20 5.76 -13.99 18.96
N ALA A 21 5.92 -13.43 20.16
CA ALA A 21 5.56 -12.04 20.43
C ALA A 21 6.49 -11.08 19.67
N GLN A 22 5.94 -10.38 18.68
CA GLN A 22 6.68 -9.39 17.87
C GLN A 22 5.92 -8.08 17.82
N ARG A 23 6.62 -6.95 17.87
CA ARG A 23 6.01 -5.63 17.61
C ARG A 23 5.79 -5.47 16.09
N PRO A 24 4.63 -4.96 15.65
CA PRO A 24 4.42 -4.63 14.24
C PRO A 24 5.43 -3.61 13.75
N LYS A 25 5.93 -3.81 12.53
CA LYS A 25 6.76 -2.83 11.82
C LYS A 25 5.87 -1.92 10.98
N ASP A 26 6.18 -0.63 10.95
CA ASP A 26 5.49 0.31 10.06
C ASP A 26 5.72 -0.10 8.59
N ALA A 27 4.64 -0.08 7.83
CA ALA A 27 4.62 -0.42 6.42
C ALA A 27 3.65 0.48 5.66
N ALA A 28 3.88 0.65 4.37
CA ALA A 28 3.01 1.39 3.49
C ALA A 28 2.80 0.68 2.16
N THR A 29 1.61 0.84 1.61
CA THR A 29 1.16 0.25 0.36
C THR A 29 0.57 1.34 -0.50
N LEU A 30 0.82 1.31 -1.82
CA LEU A 30 0.18 2.21 -2.77
C LEU A 30 -0.79 1.43 -3.67
N ILE A 31 -1.99 1.97 -3.79
CA ILE A 31 -3.04 1.45 -4.65
C ILE A 31 -3.21 2.45 -5.79
N LEU A 32 -2.73 2.08 -6.97
CA LEU A 32 -2.88 2.88 -8.17
C LEU A 32 -4.17 2.50 -8.87
N THR A 33 -4.94 3.51 -9.27
CA THR A 33 -6.20 3.30 -10.00
C THR A 33 -6.23 4.09 -11.29
N ARG A 34 -6.86 3.54 -12.32
CA ARG A 34 -7.14 4.24 -13.58
C ARG A 34 -8.53 3.89 -14.11
N GLY A 35 -8.98 4.64 -15.11
CA GLY A 35 -10.28 4.45 -15.74
C GLY A 35 -11.42 5.17 -15.02
N GLY A 36 -12.59 5.19 -15.65
CA GLY A 36 -13.82 5.79 -15.14
C GLY A 36 -14.79 4.73 -14.64
N ASP A 37 -15.87 4.51 -15.40
CA ASP A 37 -17.01 3.66 -15.01
C ASP A 37 -16.66 2.21 -14.68
N ARG A 38 -15.56 1.68 -15.26
CA ARG A 38 -14.99 0.38 -14.89
C ARG A 38 -13.54 0.60 -14.43
N PRO A 39 -13.30 0.91 -13.14
CA PRO A 39 -11.98 1.24 -12.65
C PRO A 39 -11.06 0.02 -12.68
N GLU A 40 -9.81 0.24 -13.03
CA GLU A 40 -8.74 -0.75 -12.94
C GLU A 40 -7.80 -0.41 -11.77
N VAL A 41 -7.20 -1.44 -11.19
CA VAL A 41 -6.22 -1.34 -10.12
C VAL A 41 -4.92 -2.03 -10.52
N LEU A 42 -3.79 -1.41 -10.20
CA LEU A 42 -2.49 -2.04 -10.40
C LEU A 42 -2.27 -3.10 -9.31
N MET A 43 -2.00 -4.33 -9.71
CA MET A 43 -1.63 -5.42 -8.82
C MET A 43 -0.41 -6.17 -9.34
N GLY A 44 0.29 -6.80 -8.41
CA GLY A 44 1.40 -7.68 -8.68
C GLY A 44 1.16 -9.08 -8.13
N ARG A 45 1.56 -10.12 -8.86
CA ARG A 45 1.61 -11.48 -8.32
C ARG A 45 2.99 -11.73 -7.74
N ARG A 46 3.05 -12.18 -6.49
CA ARG A 46 4.33 -12.49 -5.84
C ARG A 46 4.97 -13.70 -6.51
N ALA A 47 6.27 -13.62 -6.78
CA ALA A 47 7.01 -14.72 -7.36
C ALA A 47 6.87 -16.02 -6.52
N PRO A 48 6.89 -17.22 -7.12
CA PRO A 48 6.70 -18.49 -6.41
C PRO A 48 7.70 -18.75 -5.28
N GLY A 49 8.90 -18.15 -5.35
CA GLY A 49 9.94 -18.23 -4.33
C GLY A 49 9.73 -17.30 -3.12
N HIS A 50 8.68 -16.47 -3.09
CA HIS A 50 8.44 -15.56 -1.97
C HIS A 50 8.17 -16.32 -0.67
N VAL A 51 8.95 -16.01 0.37
CA VAL A 51 8.85 -16.62 1.71
C VAL A 51 7.51 -16.33 2.41
N PHE A 52 6.68 -15.45 1.86
CA PHE A 52 5.38 -15.07 2.41
C PHE A 52 4.39 -14.78 1.28
N MET A 53 3.25 -15.49 1.25
CA MET A 53 2.16 -15.34 0.27
C MET A 53 2.61 -15.53 -1.19
N ALA A 54 3.43 -16.53 -1.47
CA ALA A 54 3.83 -16.89 -2.84
C ALA A 54 2.61 -17.07 -3.76
N SER A 55 2.73 -16.62 -5.00
CA SER A 55 1.71 -16.71 -6.05
C SER A 55 0.38 -15.95 -5.79
N LYS A 56 0.26 -15.24 -4.66
CA LYS A 56 -0.90 -14.37 -4.40
C LYS A 56 -0.75 -13.02 -5.07
N TRP A 57 -1.88 -12.43 -5.45
CA TRP A 57 -1.95 -11.07 -5.94
C TRP A 57 -2.00 -10.07 -4.78
N VAL A 58 -1.18 -9.02 -4.87
CA VAL A 58 -1.00 -7.98 -3.86
C VAL A 58 -0.85 -6.62 -4.52
N PHE A 59 -1.03 -5.57 -3.72
CA PHE A 59 -0.59 -4.23 -4.10
C PHE A 59 0.91 -4.08 -3.81
N PRO A 60 1.62 -3.22 -4.56
CA PRO A 60 3.01 -2.91 -4.23
C PRO A 60 3.12 -2.21 -2.88
N GLY A 61 4.11 -2.58 -2.09
CA GLY A 61 4.28 -2.02 -0.77
C GLY A 61 5.14 -2.86 0.17
N GLY A 62 5.68 -2.17 1.16
CA GLY A 62 6.64 -2.78 2.05
C GLY A 62 6.92 -1.95 3.28
N ARG A 63 8.10 -2.17 3.86
CA ARG A 63 8.46 -1.60 5.16
C ARG A 63 9.02 -0.22 4.99
N ILE A 64 8.78 0.62 5.99
CA ILE A 64 9.51 1.89 6.08
C ILE A 64 11.02 1.64 6.11
N ASP A 65 11.76 2.39 5.30
CA ASP A 65 13.21 2.45 5.31
C ASP A 65 13.70 3.73 5.99
N ARG A 66 14.94 3.74 6.48
CA ARG A 66 15.54 4.94 7.08
C ARG A 66 15.65 6.09 6.08
N SER A 67 15.91 5.79 4.81
CA SER A 67 16.03 6.79 3.75
C SER A 67 14.72 7.54 3.48
N ASP A 68 13.56 6.93 3.76
CA ASP A 68 12.24 7.54 3.59
C ASP A 68 12.03 8.78 4.49
N PHE A 69 12.74 8.85 5.62
CA PHE A 69 12.66 9.99 6.53
C PHE A 69 13.28 11.28 5.99
N THR A 70 14.17 11.17 5.00
CA THR A 70 14.95 12.29 4.46
C THR A 70 14.87 12.41 2.95
N ALA A 71 14.12 11.52 2.28
CA ALA A 71 13.97 11.58 0.83
C ALA A 71 13.31 12.90 0.40
N ALA A 72 13.88 13.50 -0.63
CA ALA A 72 13.35 14.70 -1.26
C ALA A 72 12.02 14.36 -1.95
N ALA A 73 11.06 15.28 -1.87
CA ALA A 73 9.75 15.14 -2.49
C ALA A 73 9.28 16.51 -2.96
N THR A 74 8.35 16.52 -3.91
CA THR A 74 7.55 17.69 -4.26
C THR A 74 6.16 17.55 -3.65
N GLY A 75 5.54 18.70 -3.37
CA GLY A 75 4.26 18.74 -2.67
C GLY A 75 4.36 18.24 -1.22
N ASP A 76 3.43 18.73 -0.41
CA ASP A 76 3.18 18.16 0.90
C ASP A 76 1.95 17.26 0.84
N LEU A 77 1.80 16.38 1.83
CA LEU A 77 0.55 15.66 2.02
C LEU A 77 -0.59 16.65 2.15
N ARG A 78 -1.73 16.37 1.47
CA ARG A 78 -2.94 17.20 1.63
C ARG A 78 -3.31 17.29 3.11
N SER A 79 -3.79 18.46 3.54
CA SER A 79 -4.00 18.75 4.97
C SER A 79 -4.92 17.74 5.67
N ASP A 80 -5.91 17.20 4.96
CA ASP A 80 -6.81 16.14 5.43
C ASP A 80 -6.07 14.81 5.63
N VAL A 81 -5.20 14.43 4.70
CA VAL A 81 -4.38 13.23 4.78
C VAL A 81 -3.35 13.35 5.91
N ALA A 82 -2.66 14.48 5.98
CA ALA A 82 -1.69 14.77 7.05
C ALA A 82 -2.35 14.69 8.43
N ARG A 83 -3.50 15.35 8.62
CA ARG A 83 -4.25 15.33 9.88
C ARG A 83 -4.63 13.92 10.32
N ARG A 84 -5.13 13.08 9.40
CA ARG A 84 -5.50 11.69 9.70
C ARG A 84 -4.30 10.86 10.14
N LEU A 85 -3.18 10.96 9.45
CA LEU A 85 -1.95 10.26 9.83
C LEU A 85 -1.36 10.81 11.13
N GLU A 86 -1.38 12.13 11.33
CA GLU A 86 -0.83 12.76 12.53
C GLU A 86 -1.64 12.46 13.80
N GLY A 87 -2.93 12.09 13.64
CA GLY A 87 -3.74 11.52 14.71
C GLY A 87 -3.25 10.16 15.22
N GLU A 88 -2.37 9.46 14.47
CA GLU A 88 -1.83 8.17 14.88
C GLU A 88 -0.31 8.13 15.09
N LEU A 89 0.44 9.10 14.53
CA LEU A 89 1.91 9.12 14.56
C LEU A 89 2.45 10.54 14.35
N GLN A 90 3.75 10.76 14.58
CA GLN A 90 4.37 12.06 14.36
C GLN A 90 4.44 12.41 12.85
N ALA A 91 4.28 13.70 12.51
CA ALA A 91 4.31 14.22 11.13
C ALA A 91 5.50 13.71 10.29
N ARG A 92 6.70 13.69 10.89
CA ARG A 92 7.92 13.17 10.23
C ARG A 92 7.77 11.71 9.78
N ARG A 93 7.11 10.88 10.58
CA ARG A 93 6.87 9.46 10.27
C ARG A 93 5.69 9.30 9.30
N ALA A 94 4.68 10.17 9.37
CA ALA A 94 3.59 10.21 8.39
C ALA A 94 4.12 10.49 6.98
N ARG A 95 4.96 11.51 6.83
CA ARG A 95 5.67 11.81 5.58
C ARG A 95 6.52 10.64 5.09
N ALA A 96 7.26 10.01 6.01
CA ALA A 96 8.10 8.86 5.66
C ALA A 96 7.26 7.66 5.17
N LEU A 97 6.10 7.37 5.77
CA LEU A 97 5.20 6.31 5.29
C LEU A 97 4.63 6.60 3.90
N ALA A 98 4.27 7.86 3.62
CA ALA A 98 3.84 8.25 2.29
C ALA A 98 4.94 8.02 1.25
N LEU A 99 6.19 8.35 1.61
CA LEU A 99 7.36 8.09 0.78
C LEU A 99 7.66 6.60 0.63
N THR A 100 7.49 5.80 1.68
CA THR A 100 7.60 4.34 1.62
C THR A 100 6.66 3.77 0.57
N ALA A 101 5.40 4.22 0.50
CA ALA A 101 4.43 3.74 -0.49
C ALA A 101 4.93 4.01 -1.92
N VAL A 102 5.51 5.20 -2.17
CA VAL A 102 6.06 5.55 -3.49
C VAL A 102 7.32 4.77 -3.82
N ARG A 103 8.26 4.64 -2.86
CA ARG A 103 9.51 3.90 -3.06
C ARG A 103 9.25 2.44 -3.40
N GLU A 104 8.46 1.75 -2.59
CA GLU A 104 8.18 0.33 -2.79
C GLU A 104 7.46 0.09 -4.12
N THR A 105 6.57 1.01 -4.51
CA THR A 105 5.94 0.95 -5.85
C THR A 105 6.96 1.05 -6.96
N PHE A 106 7.90 1.98 -6.87
CA PHE A 106 8.97 2.10 -7.85
C PHE A 106 9.87 0.85 -7.87
N GLU A 107 10.31 0.37 -6.70
CA GLU A 107 11.19 -0.80 -6.59
C GLU A 107 10.52 -2.05 -7.18
N GLU A 108 9.23 -2.27 -6.91
CA GLU A 108 8.51 -3.46 -7.35
C GLU A 108 8.03 -3.39 -8.80
N THR A 109 7.75 -2.20 -9.34
CA THR A 109 7.06 -2.04 -10.64
C THR A 109 7.73 -1.12 -11.65
N GLY A 110 8.78 -0.40 -11.23
CA GLY A 110 9.44 0.66 -12.00
C GLY A 110 8.57 1.89 -12.26
N LEU A 111 7.33 1.94 -11.74
CA LEU A 111 6.43 3.07 -11.93
C LEU A 111 6.87 4.27 -11.08
N ILE A 112 6.88 5.44 -11.70
CA ILE A 112 7.33 6.69 -11.08
C ILE A 112 6.12 7.57 -10.78
N LEU A 113 5.68 7.58 -9.52
CA LEU A 113 4.65 8.50 -9.02
C LEU A 113 5.28 9.83 -8.58
N GLY A 114 5.21 10.84 -9.44
CA GLY A 114 5.77 12.14 -9.09
C GLY A 114 5.85 13.12 -10.24
N ARG A 115 6.80 14.06 -10.13
CA ARG A 115 7.04 15.10 -11.13
C ARG A 115 8.45 14.99 -11.71
N PRO A 116 8.66 15.36 -12.98
CA PRO A 116 9.99 15.48 -13.54
C PRO A 116 10.84 16.45 -12.72
N ALA A 117 12.10 16.09 -12.50
CA ALA A 117 13.08 16.88 -11.77
C ALA A 117 14.49 16.57 -12.31
N PRO A 118 15.47 17.47 -12.14
CA PRO A 118 16.86 17.16 -12.49
C PRO A 118 17.29 15.83 -11.83
N SER A 119 17.95 14.97 -12.61
CA SER A 119 18.48 13.72 -12.07
C SER A 119 19.54 14.03 -11.02
N ALA A 120 19.64 13.17 -10.02
CA ALA A 120 20.62 13.32 -8.95
C ALA A 120 21.28 11.98 -8.63
N SER A 121 22.60 12.00 -8.50
CA SER A 121 23.35 10.85 -8.01
C SER A 121 23.32 10.87 -6.48
N ILE A 122 22.43 10.05 -5.90
CA ILE A 122 22.33 9.87 -4.44
C ILE A 122 22.63 8.43 -4.07
N ALA A 123 22.90 8.17 -2.79
CA ALA A 123 23.04 6.82 -2.27
C ALA A 123 21.72 6.28 -1.70
N GLY A 124 21.64 4.95 -1.59
CA GLY A 124 20.53 4.26 -0.95
C GLY A 124 19.38 3.91 -1.90
N PRO A 125 18.25 3.46 -1.34
CA PRO A 125 17.11 2.92 -2.09
C PRO A 125 16.51 3.88 -3.13
N TRP A 126 16.55 5.18 -2.87
CA TRP A 126 16.04 6.21 -3.78
C TRP A 126 16.96 6.54 -4.98
N ARG A 127 18.12 5.87 -5.10
CA ARG A 127 19.12 6.16 -6.15
C ARG A 127 18.52 6.07 -7.55
N GLU A 128 17.92 4.95 -7.89
CA GLU A 128 17.39 4.68 -9.23
C GLU A 128 16.21 5.61 -9.54
N TYR A 129 15.33 5.85 -8.57
CA TYR A 129 14.24 6.83 -8.68
C TYR A 129 14.76 8.23 -9.02
N ARG A 130 15.81 8.69 -8.34
CA ARG A 130 16.41 10.02 -8.59
C ARG A 130 17.24 10.06 -9.88
N GLN A 131 17.86 8.97 -10.28
CA GLN A 131 18.55 8.85 -11.57
C GLN A 131 17.58 8.92 -12.75
N ALA A 132 16.36 8.38 -12.60
CA ALA A 132 15.29 8.49 -13.57
C ALA A 132 14.73 9.92 -13.75
N GLY A 133 15.24 10.91 -13.00
CA GLY A 133 14.89 12.31 -13.22
C GLY A 133 13.53 12.70 -12.66
N ALA A 134 13.18 12.20 -11.46
CA ALA A 134 11.91 12.50 -10.82
C ALA A 134 12.02 12.77 -9.33
N LEU A 135 11.08 13.56 -8.79
CA LEU A 135 10.81 13.67 -7.35
C LEU A 135 9.41 13.11 -7.06
N PRO A 136 9.22 12.33 -5.98
CA PRO A 136 7.90 11.85 -5.60
C PRO A 136 6.98 13.03 -5.26
N ASP A 137 5.72 12.98 -5.72
CA ASP A 137 4.70 14.00 -5.42
C ASP A 137 3.78 13.48 -4.32
N LEU A 138 3.83 14.06 -3.12
CA LEU A 138 3.02 13.58 -1.99
C LEU A 138 1.60 14.16 -2.01
N SER A 139 1.35 15.21 -2.79
CA SER A 139 0.07 15.91 -2.80
C SER A 139 -1.05 15.12 -3.48
N VAL A 140 -0.69 14.13 -4.30
CA VAL A 140 -1.64 13.25 -5.01
C VAL A 140 -2.11 12.06 -4.18
N LEU A 141 -1.46 11.81 -3.03
CA LEU A 141 -1.76 10.66 -2.20
C LEU A 141 -3.03 10.88 -1.38
N SER A 142 -3.85 9.84 -1.30
CA SER A 142 -4.98 9.74 -0.38
C SER A 142 -4.74 8.59 0.59
N TYR A 143 -4.99 8.79 1.87
CA TYR A 143 -4.86 7.73 2.89
C TYR A 143 -6.20 7.02 3.06
N ILE A 144 -6.24 5.70 2.80
CA ILE A 144 -7.52 5.00 2.62
C ILE A 144 -7.79 3.86 3.59
N ALA A 145 -6.79 3.24 4.21
CA ALA A 145 -7.01 2.17 5.19
C ALA A 145 -5.80 1.95 6.09
N ARG A 146 -6.05 1.36 7.25
CA ARG A 146 -5.00 0.86 8.15
C ARG A 146 -5.25 -0.58 8.54
N ALA A 147 -4.20 -1.39 8.59
CA ALA A 147 -4.30 -2.75 9.09
C ALA A 147 -3.11 -3.15 9.93
N ILE A 148 -3.38 -3.69 11.13
CA ILE A 148 -2.34 -4.31 11.96
C ILE A 148 -2.44 -5.82 11.86
N THR A 149 -1.37 -6.44 11.39
CA THR A 149 -1.23 -7.89 11.36
C THR A 149 -1.44 -8.48 12.76
N PRO A 150 -2.27 -9.52 12.94
CA PRO A 150 -2.56 -10.12 14.24
C PRO A 150 -1.31 -10.58 15.02
N PRO A 151 -1.40 -10.71 16.36
CA PRO A 151 -0.36 -11.36 17.16
C PRO A 151 -0.14 -12.82 16.75
N GLY A 152 1.08 -13.33 16.95
CA GLY A 152 1.44 -14.72 16.67
C GLY A 152 1.79 -15.01 15.20
N ARG A 153 1.78 -14.01 14.32
CA ARG A 153 2.27 -14.16 12.94
C ARG A 153 3.80 -14.05 12.90
N THR A 154 4.45 -14.75 11.98
CA THR A 154 5.92 -14.75 11.81
C THR A 154 6.48 -13.39 11.42
N ARG A 155 5.67 -12.58 10.72
CA ARG A 155 5.92 -11.18 10.38
C ARG A 155 4.68 -10.37 10.74
N ARG A 156 4.88 -9.19 11.31
CA ARG A 156 3.79 -8.28 11.70
C ARG A 156 4.03 -6.88 11.17
N PHE A 157 2.99 -6.30 10.59
CA PHE A 157 3.01 -4.95 10.05
C PHE A 157 1.89 -4.11 10.65
N ASP A 158 2.14 -2.80 10.76
CA ASP A 158 1.12 -1.77 10.95
C ASP A 158 1.05 -0.96 9.65
N ALA A 159 0.29 -1.49 8.70
CA ALA A 159 0.28 -1.07 7.30
C ALA A 159 -0.69 0.09 7.08
N ARG A 160 -0.22 1.12 6.36
CA ARG A 160 -1.02 2.24 5.86
C ARG A 160 -1.20 2.07 4.36
N PHE A 161 -2.45 2.09 3.90
CA PHE A 161 -2.78 1.99 2.49
C PHE A 161 -3.05 3.39 1.94
N PHE A 162 -2.28 3.76 0.93
CA PHE A 162 -2.45 4.98 0.17
C PHE A 162 -3.05 4.66 -1.20
N MET A 163 -3.66 5.67 -1.80
CA MET A 163 -4.22 5.62 -3.14
C MET A 163 -3.72 6.81 -3.96
N ALA A 164 -3.49 6.58 -5.25
CA ALA A 164 -3.25 7.65 -6.21
C ALA A 164 -3.82 7.30 -7.61
N PRO A 165 -4.22 8.32 -8.39
CA PRO A 165 -4.60 8.14 -9.79
C PRO A 165 -3.37 7.83 -10.66
N ALA A 166 -3.53 7.01 -11.70
CA ALA A 166 -2.46 6.69 -12.65
C ALA A 166 -1.97 7.91 -13.43
N GLU A 167 -2.80 8.94 -13.55
CA GLU A 167 -2.48 10.25 -14.14
C GLU A 167 -1.38 10.99 -13.37
N ALA A 168 -1.08 10.59 -12.13
CA ALA A 168 0.05 11.08 -11.36
C ALA A 168 1.37 10.33 -11.63
N LEU A 169 1.35 9.30 -12.49
CA LEU A 169 2.55 8.59 -12.93
C LEU A 169 3.17 9.32 -14.13
N LEU A 170 4.51 9.28 -14.23
CA LEU A 170 5.20 9.79 -15.43
C LEU A 170 4.95 8.91 -16.66
N ASN A 171 4.84 7.59 -16.45
CA ASN A 171 4.40 6.60 -17.43
C ASN A 171 3.53 5.58 -16.69
N PRO A 172 2.27 5.36 -17.11
CA PRO A 172 1.35 4.47 -16.41
C PRO A 172 1.54 2.99 -16.71
N GLU A 173 2.48 2.62 -17.59
CA GLU A 173 2.74 1.21 -17.92
C GLU A 173 3.90 0.65 -17.07
N PRO A 174 3.69 -0.47 -16.36
CA PRO A 174 4.71 -1.05 -15.51
C PRO A 174 5.92 -1.49 -16.32
N THR A 175 7.10 -1.34 -15.73
CA THR A 175 8.36 -1.82 -16.31
C THR A 175 8.92 -2.94 -15.45
N ALA A 176 10.01 -3.59 -15.87
CA ALA A 176 10.64 -4.63 -15.06
C ALA A 176 11.12 -4.03 -13.72
N GLY A 177 10.51 -4.44 -12.61
CA GLY A 177 10.91 -4.06 -11.26
C GLY A 177 12.02 -4.96 -10.69
N SER A 178 12.06 -5.06 -9.36
CA SER A 178 13.07 -5.84 -8.60
C SER A 178 13.04 -7.36 -8.81
N GLY A 179 12.00 -7.89 -9.44
CA GLY A 179 11.75 -9.34 -9.60
C GLY A 179 11.04 -9.99 -8.41
N GLU A 180 10.61 -9.22 -7.40
CA GLU A 180 9.72 -9.70 -6.34
C GLU A 180 8.32 -10.09 -6.85
N LEU A 181 7.88 -9.40 -7.90
CA LEU A 181 6.66 -9.67 -8.63
C LEU A 181 7.02 -10.34 -9.96
N ASP A 182 6.46 -11.52 -10.22
CA ASP A 182 6.66 -12.21 -11.50
C ASP A 182 5.62 -11.83 -12.56
N GLU A 183 4.58 -11.10 -12.14
CA GLU A 183 3.56 -10.53 -13.01
C GLU A 183 3.05 -9.22 -12.40
N ILE A 184 2.87 -8.20 -13.24
CA ILE A 184 2.31 -6.90 -12.86
C ILE A 184 1.28 -6.53 -13.91
N ALA A 185 0.05 -6.22 -13.47
CA ALA A 185 -1.04 -5.94 -14.37
C ALA A 185 -1.98 -4.87 -13.81
N TRP A 186 -2.54 -4.10 -14.72
CA TRP A 186 -3.77 -3.37 -14.50
C TRP A 186 -4.93 -4.34 -14.64
N LEU A 187 -5.74 -4.47 -13.58
CA LEU A 187 -6.86 -5.40 -13.54
C LEU A 187 -8.16 -4.65 -13.29
N PRO A 188 -9.24 -4.92 -14.03
CA PRO A 188 -10.57 -4.44 -13.67
C PRO A 188 -10.89 -4.79 -12.21
N LEU A 189 -11.40 -3.83 -11.45
CA LEU A 189 -11.58 -3.96 -10.00
C LEU A 189 -12.51 -5.14 -9.62
N ASP A 190 -13.51 -5.41 -10.45
CA ASP A 190 -14.42 -6.56 -10.33
C ASP A 190 -13.68 -7.90 -10.52
N GLU A 191 -12.80 -7.98 -11.52
CA GLU A 191 -11.99 -9.17 -11.79
C GLU A 191 -10.91 -9.39 -10.73
N ALA A 192 -10.24 -8.31 -10.29
CA ALA A 192 -9.23 -8.35 -9.24
C ALA A 192 -9.77 -8.98 -7.95
N ARG A 193 -11.02 -8.66 -7.59
CA ARG A 193 -11.69 -9.22 -6.40
C ARG A 193 -11.96 -10.73 -6.50
N ALA A 194 -11.90 -11.34 -7.68
CA ALA A 194 -12.08 -12.78 -7.88
C ALA A 194 -10.76 -13.58 -7.74
N LEU A 195 -9.61 -12.91 -7.66
CA LEU A 195 -8.30 -13.56 -7.58
C LEU A 195 -8.04 -14.23 -6.21
N ASP A 196 -6.98 -15.05 -6.16
CA ASP A 196 -6.41 -15.52 -4.89
C ASP A 196 -5.67 -14.36 -4.21
N LEU A 197 -6.34 -13.80 -3.21
CA LEU A 197 -5.92 -12.62 -2.48
C LEU A 197 -5.74 -12.95 -1.01
N PRO A 198 -4.77 -12.31 -0.34
CA PRO A 198 -4.77 -12.21 1.11
C PRO A 198 -6.10 -11.60 1.61
N ALA A 199 -6.60 -12.05 2.76
CA ALA A 199 -7.82 -11.52 3.36
C ALA A 199 -7.82 -9.98 3.46
N ILE A 200 -6.69 -9.38 3.83
CA ILE A 200 -6.55 -7.93 3.90
C ILE A 200 -6.58 -7.24 2.53
N THR A 201 -5.98 -7.83 1.51
CA THR A 201 -6.01 -7.28 0.15
C THR A 201 -7.44 -7.29 -0.39
N ARG A 202 -8.17 -8.40 -0.19
CA ARG A 202 -9.58 -8.51 -0.58
C ARG A 202 -10.45 -7.48 0.14
N PHE A 203 -10.24 -7.28 1.45
CA PHE A 203 -10.93 -6.25 2.22
C PHE A 203 -10.66 -4.84 1.67
N VAL A 204 -9.39 -4.51 1.43
CA VAL A 204 -9.00 -3.18 0.93
C VAL A 204 -9.50 -2.93 -0.49
N LEU A 205 -9.61 -3.93 -1.36
CA LEU A 205 -10.28 -3.78 -2.67
C LEU A 205 -11.78 -3.44 -2.52
N GLY A 206 -12.46 -4.03 -1.53
CA GLY A 206 -13.84 -3.67 -1.21
C GLY A 206 -13.96 -2.20 -0.75
N GLU A 207 -13.07 -1.79 0.15
CA GLU A 207 -13.00 -0.41 0.65
C GLU A 207 -12.62 0.60 -0.44
N LEU A 208 -11.79 0.19 -1.40
CA LEU A 208 -11.42 0.99 -2.57
C LEU A 208 -12.65 1.24 -3.45
N ALA A 209 -13.42 0.18 -3.78
CA ALA A 209 -14.62 0.29 -4.61
C ALA A 209 -15.60 1.31 -4.02
N GLU A 210 -15.88 1.17 -2.73
CA GLU A 210 -16.77 2.08 -2.03
C GLU A 210 -16.24 3.52 -1.94
N ARG A 211 -14.90 3.69 -1.87
CA ARG A 211 -14.27 5.00 -1.77
C ARG A 211 -14.24 5.75 -3.10
N LEU A 212 -14.20 5.02 -4.21
CA LEU A 212 -14.35 5.61 -5.54
C LEU A 212 -15.73 6.29 -5.69
N GLU A 213 -16.78 5.69 -5.12
CA GLU A 213 -18.14 6.25 -5.09
C GLU A 213 -18.33 7.29 -3.96
N HIS A 214 -17.63 7.10 -2.83
CA HIS A 214 -17.74 7.95 -1.65
C HIS A 214 -16.36 8.42 -1.15
N PRO A 215 -15.73 9.42 -1.81
CA PRO A 215 -14.35 9.82 -1.53
C PRO A 215 -14.06 10.24 -0.09
N ASN A 216 -15.08 10.74 0.61
CA ASN A 216 -14.98 11.24 1.98
C ASN A 216 -15.39 10.21 3.05
N ARG A 217 -15.62 8.94 2.67
CA ARG A 217 -16.01 7.92 3.65
C ARG A 217 -14.97 7.77 4.77
N PRO A 218 -15.39 7.39 5.99
CA PRO A 218 -14.48 7.12 7.09
C PRO A 218 -13.38 6.10 6.72
N LEU A 219 -12.24 6.20 7.40
CA LEU A 219 -11.09 5.33 7.18
C LEU A 219 -11.22 4.02 7.99
N PRO A 220 -11.26 2.84 7.34
CA PRO A 220 -11.27 1.57 8.01
C PRO A 220 -9.93 1.28 8.69
N PHE A 221 -10.00 0.85 9.94
CA PHE A 221 -8.89 0.35 10.73
C PHE A 221 -9.13 -1.09 11.16
N VAL A 222 -8.40 -2.01 10.55
CA VAL A 222 -8.44 -3.44 10.84
C VAL A 222 -7.38 -3.79 11.88
N ARG A 223 -7.80 -4.42 12.97
CA ARG A 223 -6.88 -4.94 13.99
C ARG A 223 -7.48 -6.12 14.73
N MET A 224 -6.65 -6.82 15.51
CA MET A 224 -7.13 -7.84 16.44
C MET A 224 -7.19 -7.31 17.87
N VAL A 225 -8.36 -7.42 18.50
CA VAL A 225 -8.60 -7.05 19.90
C VAL A 225 -9.18 -8.26 20.62
N ARG A 226 -8.54 -8.68 21.73
CA ARG A 226 -8.98 -9.85 22.53
C ARG A 226 -9.26 -11.10 21.67
N GLY A 227 -8.40 -11.35 20.68
CA GLY A 227 -8.47 -12.52 19.81
C GLY A 227 -9.46 -12.43 18.63
N ARG A 228 -10.17 -11.31 18.47
CA ARG A 228 -11.13 -11.09 17.38
C ARG A 228 -10.71 -9.96 16.46
N HIS A 229 -10.95 -10.11 15.17
CA HIS A 229 -10.80 -9.00 14.23
C HIS A 229 -11.87 -7.94 14.49
N THR A 230 -11.46 -6.68 14.46
CA THR A 230 -12.31 -5.51 14.59
C THR A 230 -12.01 -4.58 13.43
N VAL A 231 -13.06 -4.05 12.80
CA VAL A 231 -12.97 -2.99 11.79
C VAL A 231 -13.63 -1.75 12.38
N GLU A 232 -12.84 -0.73 12.68
CA GLU A 232 -13.31 0.58 13.14
C GLU A 232 -13.23 1.58 11.99
N HIS A 233 -14.26 2.39 11.82
CA HIS A 233 -14.27 3.46 10.82
C HIS A 233 -13.99 4.79 11.53
N ARG A 234 -12.92 5.48 11.12
CA ARG A 234 -12.42 6.70 11.77
C ARG A 234 -12.46 7.89 10.81
N ASP A 235 -12.91 9.03 11.31
CA ASP A 235 -12.87 10.31 10.59
C ASP A 235 -11.44 10.88 10.56
#